data_AF-L0NDS2-F1
#
_entry.id   AF-L0NDS2-F1
#
_cell.length_a   1.000
_cell.length_b   1.000
_cell.length_c   1.000
_cell.angle_alpha   90.00
_cell.angle_beta   90.00
_cell.angle_gamma   90.00
#
_symmetry.space_group_name_H-M   'P 1'
#
loop_
_entity.id
_entity.type
_entity.pdbx_description
1 polymer ?
#
loop_
_entity_poly.entity_id
_entity_poly.type
_entity_poly.pdbx_seq_one_letter_code
_entity_poly.pdbx_strand_id
1 'polypeptide(L)'
;MVTETADDSYVFRAAPLRNIAVTAPYFHSGKVWDLKQAVAIMGESQLGENLADEEIDLIVAFLNSLTGRVPEITYPILPAETAETPRPISIIPSSQ
;
A
#
# COMPACT_ATOMS: atom_id res chain seq x y z
N MET A 1 5.90 -8.04 7.57
CA MET A 1 6.98 -8.84 8.18
C MET A 1 7.44 -9.78 7.10
N VAL A 2 8.60 -9.51 6.49
CA VAL A 2 9.27 -10.49 5.65
C VAL A 2 10.17 -11.27 6.60
N THR A 3 9.57 -12.19 7.35
CA THR A 3 10.37 -13.28 7.92
C THR A 3 10.38 -14.38 6.89
N GLU A 4 11.56 -14.90 6.60
CA GLU A 4 11.78 -16.20 5.97
C GLU A 4 10.82 -17.21 6.62
N THR A 5 9.69 -17.49 5.96
CA THR A 5 8.68 -18.38 6.50
C THR A 5 9.21 -19.79 6.39
N ALA A 6 9.17 -20.54 7.50
CA ALA A 6 9.75 -21.87 7.70
C ALA A 6 9.23 -22.99 6.78
N ASP A 7 8.43 -22.66 5.77
CA ASP A 7 8.09 -23.47 4.62
C ASP A 7 7.93 -22.50 3.46
N ASP A 8 8.58 -22.76 2.32
CA ASP A 8 8.55 -22.03 1.02
C ASP A 8 7.14 -21.87 0.39
N SER A 9 6.08 -21.97 1.18
CA SER A 9 4.67 -21.99 0.77
C SER A 9 4.05 -20.60 0.56
N TYR A 10 4.73 -19.51 0.95
CA TYR A 10 4.24 -18.14 0.78
C TYR A 10 5.30 -17.21 0.20
N VAL A 11 5.21 -16.95 -1.11
CA VAL A 11 6.01 -15.94 -1.79
C VAL A 11 5.27 -14.61 -1.83
N PHE A 12 5.95 -13.51 -1.49
CA PHE A 12 5.40 -12.17 -1.63
C PHE A 12 6.02 -11.48 -2.84
N ARG A 13 5.18 -10.89 -3.70
CA ARG A 13 5.66 -10.04 -4.79
C ARG A 13 6.28 -8.77 -4.20
N ALA A 14 7.47 -8.41 -4.66
CA ALA A 14 8.04 -7.10 -4.40
C ALA A 14 7.06 -6.02 -4.91
N ALA A 15 6.53 -5.21 -3.99
CA ALA A 15 5.57 -4.17 -4.34
C ALA A 15 6.23 -3.13 -5.25
N PRO A 16 5.55 -2.64 -6.29
CA PRO A 16 6.06 -1.52 -7.07
C PRO A 16 6.20 -0.30 -6.17
N LEU A 17 7.40 0.30 -6.12
CA LEU A 17 7.70 1.44 -5.24
C LEU A 17 7.32 2.81 -5.84
N ARG A 18 6.80 2.84 -7.07
CA ARG A 18 6.31 4.08 -7.69
C ARG A 18 5.08 4.57 -6.93
N ASN A 19 5.03 5.86 -6.60
CA ASN A 19 4.01 6.50 -5.76
C ASN A 19 3.93 5.97 -4.32
N ILE A 20 4.96 5.28 -3.82
CA ILE A 20 4.88 4.66 -2.48
C ILE A 20 4.58 5.67 -1.37
N ALA A 21 5.07 6.90 -1.47
CA ALA A 21 4.83 7.95 -0.49
C ALA A 21 3.35 8.35 -0.31
N VAL A 22 2.47 7.96 -1.25
CA VAL A 22 1.03 8.27 -1.23
C VAL A 22 0.14 7.02 -1.21
N THR A 23 0.71 5.84 -0.94
CA THR A 23 -0.04 4.56 -0.92
C THR A 23 0.06 3.86 0.44
N ALA A 24 0.17 4.61 1.54
CA ALA A 24 0.00 4.05 2.88
C ALA A 24 -1.42 3.47 3.05
N PRO A 25 -1.62 2.45 3.90
CA PRO A 25 -0.61 1.79 4.74
C PRO A 25 0.19 0.70 3.98
N TYR A 26 1.40 0.42 4.48
CA TYR A 26 2.40 -0.44 3.84
C TYR A 26 2.28 -1.92 4.24
N PHE A 27 2.89 -2.78 3.42
CA PHE A 27 2.87 -4.23 3.48
C PHE A 27 1.50 -4.87 3.23
N HIS A 28 1.49 -6.19 3.05
CA HIS A 28 0.29 -6.98 2.73
C HIS A 28 -0.82 -6.89 3.81
N SER A 29 -0.46 -6.56 5.05
CA SER A 29 -1.40 -6.46 6.17
C SER A 29 -1.95 -5.03 6.37
N GLY A 30 -1.38 -4.02 5.71
CA GLY A 30 -1.80 -2.63 5.87
C GLY A 30 -1.65 -2.10 7.30
N LYS A 31 -0.70 -2.61 8.08
CA LYS A 31 -0.53 -2.26 9.50
C LYS A 31 0.49 -1.16 9.77
N VAL A 32 1.35 -0.83 8.80
CA VAL A 32 2.42 0.17 8.98
C VAL A 32 2.04 1.42 8.21
N TRP A 33 1.97 2.56 8.90
CA TRP A 33 1.51 3.82 8.31
C TRP A 33 2.64 4.76 7.93
N ASP A 34 3.78 4.63 8.60
CA ASP A 34 4.95 5.49 8.39
C ASP A 34 5.93 4.85 7.39
N LEU A 35 6.36 5.65 6.40
CA LEU A 35 7.27 5.19 5.35
C LEU A 35 8.67 4.96 5.93
N LYS A 36 9.10 5.79 6.88
CA LYS A 36 10.41 5.63 7.53
C LYS A 36 10.46 4.32 8.31
N GLN A 37 9.43 4.02 9.08
CA GLN A 37 9.27 2.72 9.74
C GLN A 37 9.25 1.55 8.74
N ALA A 38 8.55 1.70 7.60
CA ALA A 38 8.53 0.65 6.57
C ALA A 38 9.92 0.38 5.98
N VAL A 39 10.73 1.42 5.74
CA VAL A 39 12.13 1.29 5.27
C VAL A 39 13.00 0.62 6.32
N ALA A 40 12.88 1.04 7.59
CA ALA A 40 13.65 0.45 8.69
C ALA A 40 13.42 -1.07 8.83
N ILE A 41 12.14 -1.48 8.82
CA ILE A 41 11.75 -2.91 8.89
C ILE A 41 12.34 -3.71 7.73
N MET A 42 12.37 -3.14 6.53
CA MET A 42 12.92 -3.81 5.35
C MET A 42 14.44 -3.89 5.35
N GLY A 43 15.13 -2.89 5.92
CA GLY A 43 16.59 -2.92 6.11
C GLY A 43 17.00 -4.11 6.99
N GLU A 44 16.35 -4.25 8.14
CA GLU A 44 16.59 -5.36 9.06
C GLU A 44 16.24 -6.71 8.43
N SER A 45 15.07 -6.83 7.78
CA SER A 45 14.57 -8.12 7.31
C SER A 45 15.26 -8.66 6.05
N GLN A 46 15.73 -7.79 5.15
CA GLN A 46 16.31 -8.22 3.87
C GLN A 46 17.83 -8.27 3.87
N LEU A 47 18.49 -7.37 4.61
CA LEU A 47 19.94 -7.24 4.60
C LEU A 47 20.58 -7.80 5.86
N GLY A 48 19.80 -8.04 6.92
CA GLY A 48 20.32 -8.49 8.21
C GLY A 48 21.13 -7.41 8.95
N GLU A 49 21.02 -6.15 8.52
CA GLU A 49 21.76 -5.02 9.07
C GLU A 49 20.81 -3.90 9.50
N ASN A 50 21.14 -3.24 10.61
CA ASN A 50 20.47 -2.02 11.04
C ASN A 50 21.03 -0.84 10.24
N LEU A 51 20.23 -0.31 9.31
CA LEU A 51 20.54 0.94 8.62
C LEU A 51 20.61 2.09 9.63
N ALA A 52 21.58 2.99 9.45
CA ALA A 52 21.63 4.21 10.24
C ALA A 52 20.43 5.12 9.91
N ASP A 53 19.98 5.93 10.88
CA ASP A 53 18.85 6.84 10.69
C ASP A 53 19.03 7.77 9.48
N GLU A 54 20.26 8.21 9.21
CA GLU A 54 20.62 9.05 8.06
C GLU A 54 20.44 8.31 6.73
N GLU A 55 20.78 7.03 6.66
CA GLU A 55 20.58 6.20 5.45
C GLU A 55 19.10 5.96 5.20
N ILE A 56 18.33 5.70 6.27
CA ILE A 56 16.88 5.56 6.19
C ILE A 56 16.27 6.86 5.64
N ASP A 57 16.69 8.03 6.13
CA ASP A 57 16.19 9.32 5.67
C ASP A 57 16.54 9.57 4.19
N LEU A 58 17.73 9.19 3.74
CA LEU A 58 18.12 9.26 2.32
C LEU A 58 17.28 8.34 1.43
N ILE A 59 17.00 7.11 1.88
CA ILE A 59 16.13 6.18 1.16
C ILE A 59 14.71 6.73 1.10
N VAL A 60 14.17 7.24 2.22
CA VAL A 60 12.85 7.88 2.26
C VAL A 60 12.80 9.06 1.30
N ALA A 61 13.83 9.91 1.26
CA ALA A 61 13.92 11.02 0.30
C ALA A 61 13.90 10.52 -1.15
N PHE A 62 14.66 9.47 -1.46
CA PHE A 62 14.62 8.83 -2.78
C PHE A 62 13.23 8.28 -3.11
N LEU A 63 12.57 7.58 -2.19
CA LEU A 63 11.23 7.03 -2.41
C LEU A 63 10.18 8.12 -2.62
N ASN A 64 10.30 9.27 -1.95
CA ASN A 64 9.46 10.43 -2.19
C ASN A 64 9.59 10.95 -3.63
N SER A 65 10.80 10.89 -4.21
CA SER A 65 11.04 11.30 -5.61
C SER A 65 10.34 10.40 -6.65
N LEU A 66 9.88 9.21 -6.26
CA LEU A 66 9.17 8.27 -7.11
C LEU A 66 7.66 8.59 -7.25
N THR A 67 7.21 9.70 -6.66
CA THR A 67 5.82 10.16 -6.77
C THR A 67 5.60 10.88 -8.10
N GLY A 68 4.81 10.27 -8.97
CA GLY A 68 4.42 10.86 -10.25
C GLY A 68 3.29 11.89 -10.12
N ARG A 69 2.98 12.57 -11.23
CA ARG A 69 1.79 13.43 -11.30
C ARG A 69 0.53 12.56 -11.38
N VAL A 70 -0.42 12.81 -10.48
CA VAL A 70 -1.75 12.20 -10.53
C VAL A 70 -2.49 12.80 -11.74
N PRO A 71 -3.15 11.98 -12.58
CA PRO A 71 -3.94 12.49 -13.69
C PRO A 71 -5.09 13.36 -13.16
N GLU A 72 -5.41 14.42 -13.90
CA GLU A 72 -6.62 15.19 -13.64
C GLU A 72 -7.84 14.36 -14.09
N ILE A 73 -8.80 14.18 -13.19
CA ILE A 73 -10.02 13.40 -13.45
C ILE A 73 -11.21 14.32 -13.25
N THR A 74 -11.88 14.68 -14.34
CA THR A 74 -13.19 15.34 -14.29
C THR A 74 -14.25 14.33 -13.85
N TYR A 75 -15.03 14.67 -12.82
CA TYR A 75 -16.08 13.79 -12.32
C TYR A 75 -17.12 13.51 -13.43
N PRO A 76 -17.37 12.23 -13.79
CA PRO A 76 -18.32 11.92 -14.85
C PRO A 76 -19.75 12.15 -14.37
N ILE A 77 -20.59 12.69 -15.26
CA ILE A 77 -22.04 12.73 -15.03
C ILE A 77 -22.60 11.38 -15.46
N LEU A 78 -23.00 10.58 -14.48
CA LEU A 78 -23.66 9.30 -14.72
C LEU A 78 -25.12 9.53 -15.15
N PRO A 79 -25.67 8.72 -16.06
CA PRO A 79 -27.06 8.85 -16.47
C PRO A 79 -28.02 8.50 -15.33
N ALA A 80 -29.24 9.04 -15.39
CA ALA A 80 -30.30 8.67 -14.46
C ALA A 80 -30.73 7.21 -14.65
N GLU A 81 -31.12 6.56 -13.55
CA GLU A 81 -31.71 5.22 -13.59
C GLU A 81 -33.03 5.22 -14.38
N THR A 82 -33.33 4.06 -14.98
CA THR A 82 -34.58 3.79 -15.69
C THR A 82 -35.43 2.78 -14.93
N ALA A 83 -36.68 2.57 -15.36
CA ALA A 83 -37.55 1.53 -14.78
C ALA A 83 -36.96 0.11 -14.88
N GLU A 84 -36.12 -0.13 -15.89
CA GLU A 84 -35.43 -1.41 -16.13
C GLU A 84 -34.09 -1.53 -15.38
N THR A 85 -33.64 -0.47 -14.70
CA THR A 85 -32.39 -0.50 -13.93
C THR A 85 -32.59 -1.37 -12.69
N PRO A 86 -31.77 -2.43 -12.49
CA PRO A 86 -31.87 -3.29 -11.31
C PRO A 86 -31.80 -2.49 -10.01
N ARG A 87 -32.69 -2.80 -9.06
CA ARG A 87 -32.74 -2.11 -7.77
C ARG A 87 -31.56 -2.49 -6.88
N PRO A 88 -31.03 -1.56 -6.06
CA PRO A 88 -30.01 -1.87 -5.07
C PRO A 88 -30.47 -2.97 -4.10
N ILE A 89 -29.55 -3.89 -3.78
CA ILE A 89 -29.80 -4.95 -2.82
C ILE A 89 -29.38 -4.43 -1.44
N SER A 90 -30.26 -4.52 -0.44
CA SER A 90 -29.90 -4.13 0.92
C SER A 90 -29.08 -5.23 1.58
N ILE A 91 -27.85 -4.91 1.99
CA ILE A 91 -27.04 -5.78 2.85
C ILE A 91 -27.36 -5.39 4.29
N ILE A 92 -28.17 -6.19 4.98
CA ILE A 92 -28.34 -6.09 6.43
C ILE A 92 -27.20 -6.92 7.03
N PRO A 93 -26.19 -6.32 7.70
CA PRO A 93 -25.18 -7.08 8.39
C PRO A 93 -25.86 -7.88 9.51
N SER A 94 -25.74 -9.19 9.47
CA SER A 94 -26.14 -10.04 10.59
C SER A 94 -25.36 -9.60 11.83
N SER A 95 -26.04 -9.01 12.80
CA SER A 95 -25.51 -8.77 14.14
C SER A 95 -25.03 -10.09 14.73
N GLN A 96 -23.71 -10.25 14.89
CA GLN A 96 -23.07 -11.17 15.82
C GLN A 96 -22.34 -10.33 16.85
#